data_AF-X1K535-F1
#
_entry.id   AF-X1K535-F1
#
_cell.length_a   1.000
_cell.length_b   1.000
_cell.length_c   1.000
_cell.angle_alpha   90.00
_cell.angle_beta   90.00
_cell.angle_gamma   90.00
#
_symmetry.space_group_name_H-M   'P 1'
#
loop_
_entity.id
_entity.type
_entity.pdbx_description
1 polymer ?
#
loop_
_entity_poly.entity_id
_entity_poly.type
_entity_poly.pdbx_seq_one_letter_code
_entity_poly.pdbx_strand_id
1 'polypeptide(L)' 'LYTQNLPDPDLLIRTAGEMRISNFMIWQIAYTEFWVTPIFWPDFGENNLIEAIINFQKRVRKYGGKV' A
#
# COMPACT_ATOMS: atom_id res chain seq x y z
N LEU A 1 3.87 -18.87 7.00
CA LEU A 1 3.24 -18.17 5.84
C LEU A 1 4.30 -18.02 4.75
N TYR A 2 3.91 -17.91 3.47
CA TYR A 2 4.86 -17.88 2.35
C TYR A 2 5.87 -16.71 2.39
N THR A 3 5.57 -15.63 3.12
CA THR A 3 6.41 -14.42 3.21
C THR A 3 7.23 -14.34 4.50
N GLN A 4 7.48 -15.46 5.20
CA GLN A 4 8.04 -15.47 6.56
C GLN A 4 9.38 -14.73 6.75
N ASN A 5 10.19 -14.61 5.70
CA ASN A 5 11.50 -13.95 5.74
C ASN A 5 11.50 -12.57 5.08
N LEU A 6 10.32 -12.07 4.71
CA LEU A 6 10.13 -10.75 4.14
C LEU A 6 9.51 -9.83 5.19
N PRO A 7 9.85 -8.54 5.22
CA PRO A 7 9.15 -7.58 6.06
C PRO A 7 7.68 -7.45 5.62
N ASP A 8 6.83 -7.09 6.57
CA ASP A 8 5.45 -6.73 6.27
C ASP A 8 5.42 -5.45 5.40
N PRO A 9 4.47 -5.34 4.44
CA PRO A 9 4.41 -4.16 3.59
C PRO A 9 4.08 -2.89 4.38
N ASP A 10 4.77 -1.78 4.09
CA ASP A 10 4.41 -0.48 4.64
C ASP A 10 3.26 0.20 3.85
N LEU A 11 3.22 -0.03 2.53
CA LEU A 11 2.26 0.57 1.60
C LEU A 11 1.65 -0.50 0.67
N LEU A 12 0.33 -0.54 0.58
CA LEU A 12 -0.42 -1.33 -0.38
C LEU A 12 -1.10 -0.40 -1.40
N ILE A 13 -0.75 -0.59 -2.67
CA ILE A 13 -1.33 0.14 -3.81
C ILE A 13 -2.45 -0.71 -4.43
N ARG A 14 -3.63 -0.13 -4.61
CA ARG A 14 -4.76 -0.77 -5.29
C ARG A 14 -5.29 0.09 -6.43
N THR A 15 -5.32 -0.49 -7.62
CA THR A 15 -5.76 0.15 -8.85
C THR A 15 -7.26 -0.08 -9.12
N ALA A 16 -7.79 0.57 -10.16
CA ALA A 16 -9.17 0.46 -10.64
C ALA A 16 -10.27 0.93 -9.66
N GLY A 17 -9.92 1.72 -8.63
CA GLY A 17 -10.88 2.38 -7.73
C GLY A 17 -11.56 1.48 -6.70
N GLU A 18 -11.14 0.21 -6.62
CA GLU A 18 -11.78 -0.80 -5.78
C GLU A 18 -11.35 -0.69 -4.31
N MET A 19 -12.23 -0.23 -3.42
CA MET A 19 -11.98 -0.13 -1.96
C MET A 19 -12.20 -1.47 -1.23
N ARG A 20 -11.41 -2.49 -1.56
CA ARG A 20 -11.44 -3.80 -0.91
C ARG A 20 -10.04 -4.41 -0.84
N ILE A 21 -9.86 -5.47 -0.05
CA ILE A 21 -8.59 -6.21 0.02
C ILE A 21 -8.63 -7.43 -0.91
N SER A 22 -9.80 -8.01 -1.15
CA SER A 22 -9.97 -9.23 -1.95
C SER A 22 -9.12 -10.42 -1.43
N ASN A 23 -9.05 -10.59 -0.11
CA ASN A 23 -8.31 -11.69 0.53
C ASN A 23 -6.80 -11.73 0.21
N PHE A 24 -6.21 -10.59 -0.15
CA PHE A 24 -4.78 -10.47 -0.41
C PHE A 24 -4.01 -10.16 0.88
N MET A 25 -3.02 -11.02 1.23
CA MET A 25 -2.05 -10.81 2.32
C MET A 25 -2.65 -10.35 3.67
N ILE A 26 -3.82 -10.88 4.06
CA ILE A 26 -4.58 -10.43 5.23
C ILE A 26 -3.74 -10.27 6.50
N TRP A 27 -2.83 -11.21 6.76
CA TRP A 27 -1.99 -11.16 7.96
C TRP A 27 -0.92 -10.07 7.86
N GLN A 28 -0.21 -10.02 6.74
CA GLN A 28 0.92 -9.12 6.54
C GLN A 28 0.46 -7.66 6.45
N ILE A 29 -0.77 -7.40 6.00
CA ILE A 29 -1.26 -6.03 5.80
C ILE A 29 -1.96 -5.42 7.02
N ALA A 30 -1.86 -6.04 8.19
CA ALA A 30 -2.55 -5.62 9.40
C ALA A 30 -2.28 -4.15 9.79
N TYR A 31 -1.09 -3.62 9.47
CA TYR A 31 -0.68 -2.25 9.74
C TYR A 31 -0.22 -1.47 8.49
N THR A 32 -0.45 -2.04 7.31
CA THR A 32 -0.07 -1.42 6.04
C THR A 32 -0.98 -0.25 5.70
N GLU A 33 -0.41 0.82 5.16
CA GLU A 33 -1.21 1.93 4.64
C GLU A 33 -1.75 1.62 3.24
N PHE A 34 -2.98 2.08 2.97
CA PHE A 34 -3.63 1.85 1.68
C PHE A 34 -3.59 3.12 0.83
N TRP A 35 -3.14 2.97 -0.41
CA TRP A 35 -3.29 3.98 -1.46
C TRP A 35 -4.10 3.39 -2.60
N VAL A 36 -5.28 3.95 -2.84
CA VAL A 36 -6.23 3.45 -3.85
C VAL A 36 -6.37 4.50 -4.93
N THR A 37 -6.28 4.07 -6.19
CA THR A 37 -6.37 4.94 -7.37
C THR A 37 -7.42 4.44 -8.36
N PRO A 38 -8.17 5.33 -9.03
CA PRO A 38 -9.07 4.95 -10.12
C PRO A 38 -8.35 4.48 -11.38
N ILE A 39 -7.02 4.68 -11.48
CA ILE A 39 -6.21 4.30 -12.65
C ILE A 39 -6.23 2.77 -12.80
N PHE A 40 -6.52 2.27 -14.00
CA PHE A 40 -6.48 0.85 -14.29
C PHE A 40 -5.04 0.33 -14.34
N TRP A 41 -4.85 -0.97 -14.02
CA TRP A 41 -3.50 -1.56 -13.99
C TRP A 41 -2.70 -1.40 -15.29
N PRO A 42 -3.27 -1.56 -16.51
CA PRO A 42 -2.52 -1.35 -17.74
C PRO A 42 -2.02 0.09 -17.95
N ASP A 43 -2.70 1.07 -17.35
CA ASP A 43 -2.38 2.50 -17.45
C ASP A 43 -1.52 2.98 -16.27
N PHE A 44 -1.27 2.12 -15.27
CA PHE A 44 -0.49 2.45 -14.08
C PHE A 44 1.00 2.42 -14.41
N GLY A 45 1.67 3.57 -14.26
CA GLY A 45 3.09 3.73 -14.58
C GLY A 45 3.96 4.21 -13.42
N GLU A 46 5.23 4.48 -13.72
CA GLU A 46 6.25 4.94 -12.76
C GLU A 46 5.81 6.21 -12.01
N ASN A 47 5.24 7.18 -12.72
CA ASN A 47 4.77 8.43 -12.12
C ASN A 47 3.70 8.19 -11.03
N ASN A 48 2.83 7.20 -11.23
CA ASN A 48 1.79 6.86 -10.26
C ASN A 48 2.37 6.14 -9.04
N LEU A 49 3.41 5.32 -9.23
CA LEU A 49 4.15 4.73 -8.12
C LEU A 49 4.85 5.79 -7.28
N ILE A 50 5.53 6.75 -7.93
CA ILE A 50 6.18 7.88 -7.25
C ILE A 50 5.14 8.70 -6.47
N GLU A 51 3.99 8.98 -7.09
CA GLU A 51 2.88 9.67 -6.43
C GLU A 51 2.40 8.92 -5.19
N ALA A 52 2.22 7.60 -5.27
CA ALA A 52 1.80 6.78 -4.14
C ALA A 52 2.82 6.84 -2.99
N ILE A 53 4.12 6.77 -3.29
CA ILE A 53 5.21 6.87 -2.30
C ILE A 53 5.23 8.26 -1.65
N ILE A 54 5.12 9.34 -2.44
CA ILE A 54 5.09 10.71 -1.91
C ILE A 54 3.88 10.89 -0.98
N ASN A 55 2.72 10.35 -1.34
CA ASN A 55 1.53 10.41 -0.50
C ASN A 55 1.70 9.62 0.80
N PHE A 56 2.35 8.46 0.74
CA PHE A 56 2.69 7.67 1.94
C PHE A 56 3.63 8.44 2.88
N GLN A 57 4.71 9.04 2.34
CA GLN A 57 5.68 9.81 3.14
C GLN A 57 5.08 11.04 3.84
N LYS A 58 4.03 11.64 3.26
CA LYS A 58 3.34 12.80 3.83
C LYS A 58 2.43 12.44 5.02
N ARG A 59 2.11 11.17 5.22
CA ARG A 59 1.21 10.75 6.29
C ARG A 59 1.97 10.65 7.61
N VAL A 60 1.45 11.34 8.62
CA VAL A 60 1.99 11.25 9.98
C VAL A 60 1.49 9.95 10.60
N ARG A 61 2.41 9.04 10.93
CA ARG A 61 2.09 7.81 11.65
C ARG A 61 1.47 8.16 13.01
N LYS A 62 0.23 7.70 13.23
CA LYS A 62 -0.52 7.96 14.47
C LYS A 62 -0.03 7.14 15.66
N TYR A 63 0.58 5.97 15.41
CA TYR A 63 1.07 5.05 16.43
C TYR A 63 2.39 4.40 15.99
N GLY A 64 3.34 4.20 16.91
CA GLY A 64 4.56 3.43 16.66
C GLY A 64 5.61 4.06 15.74
N GLY A 65 5.48 5.35 15.40
CA GLY A 65 6.56 6.07 14.71
C GLY A 65 7.78 6.17 15.62
N LYS A 66 8.88 5.49 15.27
CA LYS A 66 10.18 5.83 15.86
C LYS A 66 10.52 7.26 15.40
N VAL A 67 10.70 8.15 16.38
CA VAL A 67 11.40 9.44 16.20
C VAL A 67 12.84 9.16 15.80
#